data_AF-A0A6S7CFT0-F1
#
_entry.id   AF-A0A6S7CFT0-F1
#
_cell.length_a   1.000
_cell.length_b   1.000
_cell.length_c   1.000
_cell.angle_alpha   90.00
_cell.angle_beta   90.00
_cell.angle_gamma   90.00
#
_symmetry.space_group_name_H-M   'P 1'
#
loop_
_entity.id
_entity.type
_entity.pdbx_description
1 polymer ?
#
loop_
_entity_poly.entity_id
_entity_poly.type
_entity_poly.pdbx_seq_one_letter_code
_entity_poly.pdbx_strand_id
1 'polypeptide(L)'
;MWASSADKNPPQLRHCTRRGVSLLHPHLPNYFGSGRTPQRSGNAHPNITPYDSYRTATAPIFLAVGNDRQFAKLCAHLGAPALADDPRYADNRSRCAHREPLKAALESLLATHDCEPLAHALINAGVPCGPVQTVDVVASHPHTLHRGMVIEMGEYRGTASPIKLSRTPATYRSAPPALGADTRDVLDALGIDAATQQRLFEAGVLRAELVTT
;
A
#
# COMPACT_ATOMS: atom_id res chain seq x y z
N MET A 1 -4.56 -44.39 -15.62
CA MET A 1 -4.32 -43.39 -16.70
C MET A 1 -4.69 -42.00 -16.18
N TRP A 2 -3.97 -41.50 -15.17
CA TRP A 2 -4.05 -40.11 -14.71
C TRP A 2 -2.66 -39.50 -14.91
N ALA A 3 -2.40 -39.08 -16.16
CA ALA A 3 -1.30 -38.18 -16.41
C ALA A 3 -1.68 -36.86 -15.75
N SER A 4 -1.07 -36.61 -14.58
CA SER A 4 -0.91 -35.28 -14.01
C SER A 4 -0.61 -34.32 -15.16
N SER A 5 -1.53 -33.39 -15.42
CA SER A 5 -1.27 -32.28 -16.32
C SER A 5 -0.07 -31.54 -15.75
N ALA A 6 1.11 -31.85 -16.28
CA ALA A 6 2.35 -31.17 -15.96
C ALA A 6 2.08 -29.68 -16.16
N ASP A 7 2.05 -28.96 -15.04
CA ASP A 7 1.77 -27.54 -14.97
C ASP A 7 2.68 -26.83 -15.99
N LYS A 8 2.09 -26.24 -17.03
CA LYS A 8 2.80 -25.64 -18.16
C LYS A 8 3.31 -24.23 -17.82
N ASN A 9 3.09 -23.74 -16.60
CA ASN A 9 3.55 -22.41 -16.24
C ASN A 9 5.06 -22.36 -16.05
N PRO A 10 5.75 -21.34 -16.62
CA PRO A 10 7.15 -21.11 -16.35
C PRO A 10 7.36 -20.85 -14.85
N PRO A 11 8.55 -21.18 -14.30
CA PRO A 11 8.81 -21.11 -12.87
C PRO A 11 8.56 -19.73 -12.26
N GLN A 12 8.77 -18.65 -13.01
CA GLN A 12 8.50 -17.27 -12.57
C GLN A 12 7.01 -17.02 -12.33
N LEU A 13 6.13 -17.51 -13.22
CA LEU A 13 4.68 -17.38 -13.07
C LEU A 13 4.18 -18.12 -11.82
N ARG A 14 4.78 -19.26 -11.47
CA ARG A 14 4.42 -20.01 -10.24
C ARG A 14 4.74 -19.25 -8.96
N HIS A 15 5.88 -18.57 -8.92
CA HIS A 15 6.28 -17.75 -7.77
C HIS A 15 5.40 -16.49 -7.65
N CYS A 16 5.00 -15.90 -8.78
CA CYS A 16 4.03 -14.81 -8.80
C CYS A 16 2.66 -15.28 -8.30
N THR A 17 2.18 -16.45 -8.73
CA THR A 17 0.91 -17.03 -8.26
C THR A 17 0.92 -17.29 -6.76
N ARG A 18 1.95 -17.95 -6.22
CA ARG A 18 2.03 -18.25 -4.78
C ARG A 18 2.03 -16.99 -3.92
N ARG A 19 2.75 -15.95 -4.32
CA ARG A 19 2.80 -14.67 -3.60
C ARG A 19 1.49 -13.91 -3.73
N GLY A 20 0.95 -13.82 -4.94
CA GLY A 20 -0.32 -13.14 -5.23
C GLY A 20 -1.47 -13.71 -4.41
N VAL A 21 -1.58 -15.05 -4.31
CA VAL A 21 -2.65 -15.72 -3.55
C VAL A 21 -2.70 -15.27 -2.09
N SER A 22 -1.54 -15.08 -1.43
CA SER A 22 -1.50 -14.63 -0.03
C SER A 22 -2.02 -13.20 0.19
N LEU A 23 -2.05 -12.39 -0.86
CA LEU A 23 -2.51 -11.00 -0.84
C LEU A 23 -3.99 -10.86 -1.24
N LEU A 24 -4.69 -11.97 -1.54
CA LEU A 24 -6.08 -11.94 -2.00
C LEU A 24 -7.11 -11.85 -0.86
N HIS A 25 -6.71 -11.61 0.38
CA HIS A 25 -7.69 -11.27 1.41
C HIS A 25 -8.29 -9.88 1.13
N PRO A 26 -9.63 -9.67 1.19
CA PRO A 26 -10.68 -10.63 1.57
C PRO A 26 -11.33 -11.39 0.39
N HIS A 27 -10.93 -11.12 -0.85
CA HIS A 27 -11.54 -11.65 -2.07
C HIS A 27 -11.51 -13.19 -2.19
N LEU A 28 -10.42 -13.84 -1.80
CA LEU A 28 -10.29 -15.29 -1.89
C LEU A 28 -11.18 -16.03 -0.86
N PRO A 29 -11.19 -15.65 0.44
CA PRO A 29 -12.20 -16.15 1.36
C PRO A 29 -13.65 -15.90 0.90
N ASN A 30 -13.94 -14.73 0.33
CA ASN A 30 -15.27 -14.43 -0.21
C ASN A 30 -15.66 -15.39 -1.35
N TYR A 31 -14.72 -15.71 -2.24
CA TYR A 31 -14.94 -16.69 -3.30
C TYR A 31 -15.20 -18.08 -2.72
N PHE A 32 -14.39 -18.53 -1.77
CA PHE A 32 -14.58 -19.84 -1.12
C PHE A 32 -15.93 -19.94 -0.39
N GLY A 33 -16.37 -18.86 0.26
CA GLY A 33 -17.64 -18.84 1.00
C GLY A 33 -18.88 -18.70 0.13
N SER A 34 -18.78 -18.14 -1.07
CA SER A 34 -19.95 -17.81 -1.92
C SER A 34 -19.98 -18.48 -3.29
N GLY A 35 -18.85 -19.00 -3.77
CA GLY A 35 -18.66 -19.47 -5.16
C GLY A 35 -18.67 -18.37 -6.22
N ARG A 36 -18.85 -17.10 -5.82
CA ARG A 36 -19.01 -15.96 -6.75
C ARG A 36 -17.68 -15.26 -6.99
N THR A 37 -17.37 -15.03 -8.25
CA THR A 37 -16.15 -14.31 -8.66
C THR A 37 -16.19 -12.85 -8.16
N PRO A 38 -15.21 -12.40 -7.34
CA PRO A 38 -15.11 -11.03 -6.89
C PRO A 38 -15.01 -10.05 -8.06
N GLN A 39 -15.68 -8.90 -7.94
CA GLN A 39 -15.64 -7.83 -8.94
C GLN A 39 -14.77 -6.67 -8.45
N ARG A 40 -14.28 -5.86 -9.39
CA ARG A 40 -13.58 -4.59 -9.07
C ARG A 40 -14.55 -3.65 -8.36
N SER A 41 -14.12 -3.07 -7.25
CA SER A 41 -14.94 -2.21 -6.36
C SER A 41 -14.34 -0.83 -6.14
N GLY A 42 -13.27 -0.48 -6.87
CA GLY A 42 -12.51 0.75 -6.60
C GLY A 42 -11.85 0.67 -5.22
N ASN A 43 -12.04 1.73 -4.41
CA ASN A 43 -11.51 1.83 -3.05
C ASN A 43 -12.42 1.20 -1.98
N ALA A 44 -13.65 0.82 -2.35
CA ALA A 44 -14.64 0.31 -1.41
C ALA A 44 -14.32 -1.11 -0.94
N HIS A 45 -14.43 -1.35 0.37
CA HIS A 45 -14.33 -2.69 0.91
C HIS A 45 -15.54 -3.53 0.50
N PRO A 46 -15.36 -4.77 0.01
CA PRO A 46 -16.46 -5.56 -0.57
C PRO A 46 -17.52 -6.00 0.45
N ASN A 47 -17.15 -6.07 1.74
CA ASN A 47 -18.00 -6.65 2.80
C ASN A 47 -18.42 -5.66 3.89
N ILE A 48 -17.84 -4.44 3.92
CA ILE A 48 -18.01 -3.50 5.03
C ILE A 48 -18.35 -2.13 4.45
N THR A 49 -19.32 -1.44 5.02
CA THR A 49 -19.70 -0.09 4.61
C THR A 49 -20.09 0.73 5.84
N PRO A 50 -19.65 1.99 6.01
CA PRO A 50 -18.77 2.75 5.11
C PRO A 50 -17.27 2.45 5.31
N TYR A 51 -16.65 1.83 4.31
CA TYR A 51 -15.22 1.55 4.28
C TYR A 51 -14.71 1.84 2.85
N ASP A 52 -14.44 3.12 2.58
CA ASP A 52 -14.16 3.65 1.24
C ASP A 52 -13.51 5.05 1.36
N SER A 53 -13.11 5.62 0.22
CA SER A 53 -12.73 7.02 0.07
C SER A 53 -13.95 7.90 -0.23
N TYR A 54 -14.04 9.02 0.48
CA TYR A 54 -15.13 10.00 0.41
C TYR A 54 -14.56 11.40 0.15
N ARG A 55 -15.31 12.22 -0.59
CA ARG A 55 -14.93 13.61 -0.85
C ARG A 55 -15.20 14.48 0.39
N THR A 56 -14.27 15.37 0.71
CA THR A 56 -14.45 16.45 1.68
C THR A 56 -14.19 17.81 1.00
N ALA A 57 -14.19 18.91 1.75
CA ALA A 57 -13.94 20.25 1.19
C ALA A 57 -12.54 20.41 0.59
N THR A 58 -11.52 19.80 1.21
CA THR A 58 -10.10 20.05 0.86
C THR A 58 -9.41 18.84 0.23
N ALA A 59 -9.56 17.65 0.80
CA ALA A 59 -8.93 16.42 0.30
C ALA A 59 -9.82 15.18 0.55
N PRO A 60 -9.68 14.08 -0.20
CA PRO A 60 -10.45 12.88 0.09
C PRO A 60 -10.09 12.30 1.47
N ILE A 61 -11.10 11.86 2.21
CA ILE A 61 -10.92 11.13 3.47
C ILE A 61 -11.21 9.64 3.23
N PHE A 62 -10.31 8.78 3.69
CA PHE A 62 -10.58 7.35 3.74
C PHE A 62 -11.23 7.02 5.09
N LEU A 63 -12.45 6.49 5.05
CA LEU A 63 -13.17 6.03 6.24
C LEU A 63 -13.03 4.51 6.34
N ALA A 64 -12.78 4.00 7.54
CA ALA A 64 -12.70 2.58 7.85
C ALA A 64 -13.64 2.23 9.01
N VAL A 65 -14.95 2.41 8.79
CA VAL A 65 -15.99 2.15 9.78
C VAL A 65 -16.33 0.67 9.79
N GLY A 66 -15.83 -0.05 10.79
CA GLY A 66 -15.92 -1.50 10.90
C GLY A 66 -17.14 -2.03 11.65
N ASN A 67 -17.87 -1.19 12.39
CA ASN A 67 -19.03 -1.61 13.19
C ASN A 67 -20.06 -0.51 13.40
N ASP A 68 -21.24 -0.90 13.90
CA ASP A 68 -22.39 -0.01 14.07
C ASP A 68 -22.16 1.10 15.10
N ARG A 69 -21.35 0.84 16.14
CA ARG A 69 -20.98 1.87 17.13
C ARG A 69 -20.12 2.97 16.52
N GLN A 70 -19.18 2.60 15.65
CA GLN A 70 -18.36 3.57 14.90
C GLN A 70 -19.23 4.34 13.89
N PHE A 71 -20.21 3.68 13.26
CA PHE A 71 -21.13 4.34 12.34
C PHE A 71 -22.00 5.38 13.07
N ALA A 72 -22.58 5.04 14.21
CA ALA A 72 -23.34 5.98 15.03
C ALA A 72 -22.50 7.19 15.46
N LYS A 73 -21.24 6.97 15.85
CA LYS A 73 -20.29 8.04 16.20
C LYS A 73 -19.97 8.95 15.01
N LEU A 74 -19.77 8.38 13.82
CA LEU A 74 -19.58 9.14 12.58
C LEU A 74 -20.80 10.03 12.32
N CYS A 75 -22.00 9.46 12.31
CA CYS A 75 -23.25 10.18 12.08
C CYS A 75 -23.48 11.29 13.10
N ALA A 76 -23.22 11.03 14.39
CA ALA A 76 -23.32 12.04 15.44
C ALA A 76 -22.31 13.18 15.23
N HIS A 77 -21.07 12.87 14.85
CA HIS A 77 -20.04 13.90 14.58
C HIS A 77 -20.39 14.77 13.38
N LEU A 78 -20.99 14.18 12.34
CA LEU A 78 -21.46 14.89 11.15
C LEU A 78 -22.79 15.64 11.36
N GLY A 79 -23.33 15.68 12.59
CA GLY A 79 -24.59 16.36 12.90
C GLY A 79 -25.83 15.67 12.33
N ALA A 80 -25.73 14.41 11.93
CA ALA A 80 -26.80 13.62 11.32
C ALA A 80 -27.07 12.31 12.08
N PRO A 81 -27.34 12.32 13.40
CA PRO A 81 -27.56 11.11 14.18
C PRO A 81 -28.73 10.25 13.66
N ALA A 82 -29.78 10.88 13.12
CA ALA A 82 -30.91 10.19 12.52
C ALA A 82 -30.54 9.28 11.34
N LEU A 83 -29.39 9.51 10.69
CA LEU A 83 -28.88 8.63 9.64
C LEU A 83 -28.46 7.25 10.20
N ALA A 84 -28.00 7.20 11.45
CA ALA A 84 -27.66 5.94 12.12
C ALA A 84 -28.90 5.14 12.54
N ASP A 85 -30.01 5.83 12.81
CA ASP A 85 -31.29 5.23 13.21
C ASP A 85 -32.14 4.78 12.00
N ASP A 86 -31.77 5.17 10.78
CA ASP A 86 -32.46 4.74 9.56
C ASP A 86 -32.38 3.21 9.42
N PRO A 87 -33.52 2.50 9.29
CA PRO A 87 -33.54 1.05 9.12
C PRO A 87 -32.67 0.53 7.96
N ARG A 88 -32.43 1.36 6.93
CA ARG A 88 -31.54 1.02 5.81
C ARG A 88 -30.07 0.96 6.20
N TYR A 89 -29.68 1.60 7.31
CA TYR A 89 -28.28 1.75 7.74
C TYR A 89 -27.99 1.21 9.15
N ALA A 90 -29.00 0.63 9.82
CA ALA A 90 -28.93 0.14 11.19
C ALA A 90 -27.78 -0.86 11.45
N ASP A 91 -27.51 -1.76 10.49
CA ASP A 91 -26.42 -2.74 10.57
C ASP A 91 -25.57 -2.80 9.30
N ASN A 92 -24.41 -3.46 9.38
CA ASN A 92 -23.49 -3.55 8.25
C ASN A 92 -24.10 -4.22 7.01
N ARG A 93 -24.96 -5.23 7.19
CA ARG A 93 -25.60 -5.92 6.06
C ARG A 93 -26.51 -4.96 5.30
N SER A 94 -27.31 -4.20 6.04
CA SER A 94 -28.23 -3.19 5.53
C SER A 94 -27.45 -2.05 4.84
N ARG A 95 -26.36 -1.57 5.45
CA ARG A 95 -25.47 -0.58 4.82
C ARG A 95 -24.85 -1.09 3.52
N CYS A 96 -24.38 -2.34 3.49
CA CYS A 96 -23.84 -2.94 2.27
C CYS A 96 -24.88 -3.07 1.15
N ALA A 97 -26.14 -3.32 1.48
CA ALA A 97 -27.25 -3.38 0.53
C ALA A 97 -27.62 -1.99 -0.02
N HIS A 98 -27.43 -0.93 0.77
CA HIS A 98 -27.74 0.47 0.42
C HIS A 98 -26.49 1.35 0.29
N ARG A 99 -25.37 0.78 -0.18
CA ARG A 99 -24.06 1.45 -0.17
C ARG A 99 -24.02 2.74 -0.99
N GLU A 100 -24.66 2.75 -2.17
CA GLU A 100 -24.61 3.91 -3.07
C GLU A 100 -25.41 5.09 -2.49
N PRO A 101 -26.67 4.92 -2.04
CA PRO A 101 -27.38 5.97 -1.30
C PRO A 101 -26.65 6.44 -0.05
N LEU A 102 -26.08 5.52 0.74
CA LEU A 102 -25.34 5.87 1.94
C LEU A 102 -24.08 6.69 1.60
N LYS A 103 -23.38 6.31 0.53
CA LYS A 103 -22.20 7.03 0.08
C LYS A 103 -22.54 8.46 -0.32
N ALA A 104 -23.58 8.65 -1.12
CA ALA A 104 -24.04 9.99 -1.51
C ALA A 104 -24.43 10.84 -0.30
N ALA A 105 -25.13 10.25 0.68
CA ALA A 105 -25.51 10.94 1.92
C ALA A 105 -24.27 11.37 2.74
N LEU A 106 -23.30 10.47 2.90
CA LEU A 106 -22.06 10.78 3.61
C LEU A 106 -21.22 11.82 2.88
N GLU A 107 -21.07 11.73 1.56
CA GLU A 107 -20.34 12.74 0.77
C GLU A 107 -21.00 14.12 0.87
N SER A 108 -22.34 14.19 0.89
CA SER A 108 -23.04 15.46 1.09
C SER A 108 -22.75 16.08 2.46
N LEU A 109 -22.63 15.27 3.52
CA LEU A 109 -22.30 15.74 4.86
C LEU A 109 -20.82 16.13 4.96
N LEU A 110 -19.94 15.35 4.36
CA LEU A 110 -18.48 15.54 4.42
C LEU A 110 -18.00 16.71 3.56
N ALA A 111 -18.75 17.12 2.53
CA ALA A 111 -18.38 18.17 1.59
C ALA A 111 -18.13 19.55 2.25
N THR A 112 -18.69 19.79 3.45
CA THR A 112 -18.53 21.05 4.19
C THR A 112 -17.41 21.02 5.22
N HIS A 113 -16.70 19.90 5.35
CA HIS A 113 -15.64 19.73 6.35
C HIS A 113 -14.25 19.69 5.71
N ASP A 114 -13.28 20.34 6.35
CA ASP A 114 -11.88 20.18 6.00
C ASP A 114 -11.36 18.81 6.46
N CYS A 115 -10.65 18.12 5.56
CA CYS A 115 -10.27 16.71 5.73
C CYS A 115 -9.45 16.44 7.00
N GLU A 116 -8.39 17.22 7.23
CA GLU A 116 -7.42 16.94 8.28
C GLU A 116 -7.95 17.23 9.70
N PRO A 117 -8.59 18.39 9.98
CA PRO A 117 -9.26 18.60 11.27
C PRO A 117 -10.36 17.58 11.55
N LEU A 118 -11.15 17.22 10.52
CA LEU A 118 -12.18 16.20 10.63
C LEU A 118 -11.59 14.83 10.98
N ALA A 119 -10.52 14.42 10.27
CA ALA A 119 -9.87 13.15 10.51
C ALA A 119 -9.34 13.05 11.95
N HIS A 120 -8.72 14.12 12.46
CA HIS A 120 -8.26 14.18 13.85
C HIS A 120 -9.43 14.04 14.84
N ALA A 121 -10.53 14.75 14.61
CA ALA A 121 -11.70 14.71 15.47
C ALA A 121 -12.37 13.31 15.48
N LEU A 122 -12.51 12.69 14.32
CA LEU A 122 -13.07 11.35 14.16
C LEU A 122 -12.20 10.26 14.79
N ILE A 123 -10.87 10.31 14.61
CA ILE A 123 -9.92 9.40 15.25
C ILE A 123 -10.06 9.49 16.77
N ASN A 124 -10.09 10.72 17.33
CA ASN A 124 -10.27 10.95 18.76
C ASN A 124 -11.63 10.45 19.27
N ALA A 125 -12.67 10.47 18.44
CA ALA A 125 -13.97 9.88 18.74
C ALA A 125 -13.99 8.33 18.64
N GLY A 126 -12.91 7.71 18.14
CA GLY A 126 -12.78 6.27 17.93
C GLY A 126 -13.34 5.76 16.61
N VAL A 127 -13.44 6.64 15.60
CA VAL A 127 -13.79 6.31 14.21
C VAL A 127 -12.50 6.29 13.38
N PRO A 128 -12.05 5.11 12.89
CA PRO A 128 -10.83 5.03 12.09
C PRO A 128 -11.00 5.72 10.74
N CYS A 129 -10.16 6.71 10.47
CA CYS A 129 -10.11 7.42 9.20
C CYS A 129 -8.75 8.09 8.99
N GLY A 130 -8.50 8.59 7.78
CA GLY A 130 -7.33 9.43 7.51
C GLY A 130 -7.42 10.12 6.15
N PRO A 131 -6.70 11.24 5.96
CA PRO A 131 -6.61 11.90 4.66
C PRO A 131 -5.89 11.01 3.64
N VAL A 132 -6.34 11.05 2.39
CA VAL A 132 -5.62 10.43 1.26
C VAL A 132 -4.51 11.40 0.83
N GLN A 133 -3.30 11.14 1.32
CA GLN A 133 -2.15 12.04 1.15
C GLN A 133 -1.41 11.83 -0.18
N THR A 134 -0.82 12.91 -0.69
CA THR A 134 0.13 12.87 -1.81
C THR A 134 1.53 12.46 -1.34
N VAL A 135 2.40 12.07 -2.28
CA VAL A 135 3.73 11.55 -1.96
C VAL A 135 4.63 12.59 -1.29
N ASP A 136 4.53 13.86 -1.68
CA ASP A 136 5.27 14.98 -1.08
C ASP A 136 4.88 15.22 0.39
N VAL A 137 3.58 15.11 0.72
CA VAL A 137 3.10 15.17 2.10
C VAL A 137 3.60 13.97 2.90
N VAL A 138 3.53 12.76 2.34
CA VAL A 138 4.04 11.55 3.00
C VAL A 138 5.55 11.65 3.28
N ALA A 139 6.32 12.17 2.33
CA ALA A 139 7.78 12.29 2.45
C ALA A 139 8.21 13.28 3.56
N SER A 140 7.39 14.30 3.83
CA SER A 140 7.64 15.33 4.84
C SER A 140 6.87 15.11 6.15
N HIS A 141 6.00 14.10 6.22
CA HIS A 141 5.12 13.86 7.37
C HIS A 141 5.92 13.63 8.66
N PRO A 142 5.52 14.22 9.82
CA PRO A 142 6.26 14.11 11.07
C PRO A 142 6.56 12.67 11.49
N HIS A 143 5.62 11.75 11.25
CA HIS A 143 5.84 10.33 11.55
C HIS A 143 6.82 9.64 10.59
N THR A 144 6.85 10.04 9.31
CA THR A 144 7.82 9.54 8.32
C THR A 144 9.24 9.93 8.72
N LEU A 145 9.42 11.19 9.12
CA LEU A 145 10.68 11.73 9.61
C LEU A 145 11.10 11.05 10.91
N HIS A 146 10.20 10.99 11.90
CA HIS A 146 10.45 10.33 13.18
C HIS A 146 10.86 8.87 13.04
N ARG A 147 10.27 8.14 12.07
CA ARG A 147 10.60 6.73 11.81
C ARG A 147 11.81 6.53 10.91
N GLY A 148 12.48 7.58 10.44
CA GLY A 148 13.62 7.47 9.53
C GLY A 148 13.27 6.64 8.31
N MET A 149 12.17 7.01 7.64
CA MET A 149 11.64 6.30 6.46
C MET A 149 12.22 6.78 5.14
N VAL A 150 12.99 7.88 5.16
CA VAL A 150 13.74 8.42 4.03
C VAL A 150 15.22 8.33 4.37
N ILE A 151 16.03 7.87 3.42
CA ILE A 151 17.50 7.82 3.53
C ILE A 151 18.10 8.77 2.50
N GLU A 152 19.19 9.43 2.88
CA GLU A 152 19.94 10.36 2.04
C GLU A 152 21.43 9.95 2.09
N MET A 153 22.04 9.76 0.92
CA MET A 153 23.44 9.34 0.76
C MET A 153 24.04 10.09 -0.42
N GLY A 154 24.76 11.18 -0.14
CA GLY A 154 25.18 12.12 -1.18
C GLY A 154 23.97 12.72 -1.88
N GLU A 155 23.92 12.62 -3.21
CA GLU A 155 22.77 13.08 -4.01
C GLU A 155 21.62 12.06 -4.07
N TYR A 156 21.83 10.83 -3.59
CA TYR A 156 20.79 9.81 -3.60
C TYR A 156 19.80 10.00 -2.45
N ARG A 157 18.51 9.95 -2.78
CA ARG A 157 17.41 9.91 -1.83
C ARG A 157 16.52 8.71 -2.10
N GLY A 158 16.23 7.92 -1.07
CA GLY A 158 15.51 6.66 -1.20
C GLY A 158 14.60 6.33 -0.03
N THR A 159 13.83 5.25 -0.17
CA THR A 159 12.98 4.72 0.91
C THR A 159 13.79 3.81 1.81
N ALA A 160 13.74 4.08 3.12
CA ALA A 160 14.35 3.22 4.11
C ALA A 160 13.52 1.94 4.30
N SER A 161 14.17 0.88 4.78
CA SER A 161 13.49 -0.31 5.29
C SER A 161 12.44 0.08 6.35
N PRO A 162 11.18 -0.40 6.19
CA PRO A 162 10.11 -0.16 7.15
C PRO A 162 10.26 -1.03 8.42
N ILE A 163 11.13 -2.05 8.37
CA ILE A 163 11.35 -3.00 9.47
C ILE A 163 12.45 -2.44 10.38
N LYS A 164 12.09 -2.14 11.64
CA LYS A 164 13.02 -1.60 12.65
C LYS A 164 13.29 -2.67 13.71
N LEU A 165 14.38 -3.41 13.56
CA LEU A 165 14.81 -4.43 14.53
C LEU A 165 15.66 -3.79 15.62
N SER A 166 15.36 -4.07 16.88
CA SER A 166 16.07 -3.49 18.03
C SER A 166 17.54 -3.94 18.11
N ARG A 167 17.84 -5.19 17.73
CA ARG A 167 19.19 -5.77 17.81
C ARG A 167 20.01 -5.60 16.54
N THR A 168 19.36 -5.62 15.39
CA THR A 168 20.02 -5.62 14.07
C THR A 168 19.29 -4.66 13.13
N PRO A 169 19.29 -3.34 13.44
CA PRO A 169 18.61 -2.37 12.60
C PRO A 169 19.21 -2.35 11.19
N ALA A 170 18.40 -1.95 10.20
CA ALA A 170 18.90 -1.77 8.85
C ALA A 170 19.95 -0.64 8.80
N THR A 171 21.08 -0.91 8.16
CA THR A 171 22.18 0.05 7.96
C THR A 171 22.38 0.29 6.47
N TYR A 172 22.57 1.54 6.06
CA TYR A 172 22.84 1.93 4.68
C TYR A 172 24.29 2.39 4.60
N ARG A 173 25.10 1.74 3.76
CA ARG A 173 26.55 1.95 3.69
C ARG A 173 27.00 2.68 2.43
N SER A 174 26.24 2.55 1.34
CA SER A 174 26.54 3.16 0.06
C SER A 174 25.23 3.46 -0.69
N ALA A 175 25.28 4.49 -1.53
CA ALA A 175 24.26 4.70 -2.55
C ALA A 175 24.23 3.52 -3.53
N PRO A 176 23.13 3.33 -4.29
CA PRO A 176 23.09 2.33 -5.36
C PRO A 176 24.30 2.51 -6.29
N PRO A 177 25.10 1.45 -6.51
CA PRO A 177 26.29 1.56 -7.35
C PRO A 177 25.90 1.83 -8.80
N ALA A 178 26.77 2.53 -9.53
CA ALA A 178 26.64 2.67 -10.97
C ALA A 178 26.75 1.30 -11.66
N LEU A 179 26.21 1.19 -12.87
CA LEU A 179 26.32 -0.04 -13.64
C LEU A 179 27.80 -0.36 -13.89
N GLY A 180 28.25 -1.49 -13.37
CA GLY A 180 29.61 -1.98 -13.55
C GLY A 180 30.65 -1.46 -12.55
N ALA A 181 30.26 -0.66 -11.55
CA ALA A 181 31.17 -0.09 -10.54
C ALA A 181 31.99 -1.15 -9.79
N ASP A 182 31.34 -2.26 -9.38
CA ASP A 182 32.00 -3.32 -8.61
C ASP A 182 32.55 -4.47 -9.48
N THR A 183 32.55 -4.34 -10.81
CA THR A 183 32.90 -5.46 -11.72
C THR A 183 34.32 -5.96 -11.46
N ARG A 184 35.29 -5.06 -11.31
CA ARG A 184 36.70 -5.42 -11.08
C ARG A 184 36.90 -6.05 -9.71
N ASP A 185 36.37 -5.41 -8.67
CA ASP A 185 36.46 -5.90 -7.29
C ASP A 185 35.91 -7.32 -7.13
N VAL A 186 34.77 -7.63 -7.78
CA VAL A 186 34.19 -8.97 -7.79
C VAL A 186 35.08 -9.98 -8.53
N LEU A 187 35.64 -9.60 -9.69
CA LEU A 187 36.50 -10.50 -10.48
C LEU A 187 37.85 -10.76 -9.80
N ASP A 188 38.41 -9.76 -9.13
CA ASP A 188 39.60 -9.88 -8.30
C ASP A 188 39.36 -10.82 -7.12
N ALA A 189 38.22 -10.69 -6.44
CA ALA A 189 37.84 -11.60 -5.35
C ALA A 189 37.63 -13.06 -5.80
N LEU A 190 37.32 -13.26 -7.10
CA LEU A 190 37.21 -14.58 -7.71
C LEU A 190 38.55 -15.10 -8.25
N GLY A 191 39.63 -14.31 -8.18
CA GLY A 191 40.96 -14.67 -8.65
C GLY A 191 41.13 -14.64 -10.17
N ILE A 192 40.27 -13.91 -10.89
CA ILE A 192 40.42 -13.73 -12.34
C ILE A 192 41.54 -12.74 -12.61
N ASP A 193 42.56 -13.14 -13.35
CA ASP A 193 43.73 -12.31 -13.60
C ASP A 193 43.41 -11.05 -14.44
N ALA A 194 44.17 -9.98 -14.19
CA ALA A 194 43.95 -8.68 -14.84
C ALA A 194 44.01 -8.74 -16.38
N ALA A 195 44.82 -9.64 -16.96
CA ALA A 195 44.92 -9.77 -18.42
C ALA A 195 43.65 -10.38 -19.00
N THR A 196 43.09 -11.39 -18.33
CA THR A 196 41.78 -11.97 -18.69
C THR A 196 40.65 -10.95 -18.54
N GLN A 197 40.61 -10.20 -17.44
CA GLN A 197 39.60 -9.15 -17.26
C GLN A 197 39.68 -8.12 -18.39
N GLN A 198 40.89 -7.67 -18.73
CA GLN A 198 41.12 -6.67 -19.78
C GLN A 198 40.61 -7.16 -21.15
N ARG A 199 40.92 -8.41 -21.53
CA ARG A 199 40.40 -9.01 -22.78
C ARG A 199 38.87 -9.03 -22.80
N LEU A 200 38.22 -9.28 -21.67
CA LEU A 200 36.75 -9.33 -21.59
C LEU A 200 36.09 -7.94 -21.65
N PHE A 201 36.74 -6.90 -21.13
CA PHE A 201 36.31 -5.51 -21.34
C PHE A 201 36.45 -5.11 -22.81
N GLU A 202 37.59 -5.42 -23.43
CA GLU A 202 37.84 -5.11 -24.86
C GLU A 202 36.87 -5.85 -25.80
N ALA A 203 36.52 -7.09 -25.46
CA ALA A 203 35.53 -7.87 -26.20
C ALA A 203 34.07 -7.42 -25.95
N GLY A 204 33.83 -6.44 -25.06
CA GLY A 204 32.51 -5.94 -24.73
C GLY A 204 31.64 -6.91 -23.91
N VAL A 205 32.24 -7.97 -23.36
CA VAL A 205 31.56 -8.94 -22.49
C VAL A 205 31.32 -8.35 -21.11
N LEU A 206 32.30 -7.59 -20.60
CA LEU A 206 32.21 -6.84 -19.34
C LEU A 206 31.93 -5.36 -19.62
N ARG A 207 31.16 -4.72 -18.74
CA ARG A 207 30.90 -3.28 -18.77
C ARG A 207 31.69 -2.59 -17.66
N ALA A 208 32.47 -1.58 -18.02
CA ALA A 208 33.10 -0.69 -17.05
C ALA A 208 32.04 0.23 -16.40
N GLU A 209 32.43 0.89 -15.31
CA GLU A 209 31.58 1.86 -14.63
C GLU A 209 31.06 2.91 -15.62
N LEU A 210 29.73 2.97 -15.77
CA LEU A 210 29.08 4.05 -16.50
C LEU A 210 28.86 5.22 -15.55
N VAL A 211 29.80 6.17 -15.55
CA VAL A 211 29.60 7.46 -14.88
C VAL A 211 28.49 8.18 -15.62
N THR A 212 27.32 8.26 -15.00
CA THR A 212 26.18 9.01 -15.54
C THR A 212 26.39 10.45 -15.10
N THR A 213 26.94 11.29 -15.99
CA THR A 213 26.96 12.76 -15.83
C THR A 213 25.56 13.34 -15.82
#